data_AF-A0A955H998-F1
#
_entry.id   AF-A0A955H998-F1
#
_cell.length_a   1.000
_cell.length_b   1.000
_cell.length_c   1.000
_cell.angle_alpha   90.00
_cell.angle_beta   90.00
_cell.angle_gamma   90.00
#
_symmetry.space_group_name_H-M   'P 1'
#
loop_
_entity.id
_entity.type
_entity.pdbx_description
1 polymer ?
#
loop_
_entity_poly.entity_id
_entity_poly.type
_entity_poly.pdbx_seq_one_letter_code
_entity_poly.pdbx_strand_id
1 'polypeptide(L)'
;MKTFVKVLIITILVLPAVGRAFAVPSTYTNENFSNSFQDKPLTFSKTADNVFYGVTESGKIFTQTPVISTISVRLHRFSIDDATFYISNKGTFTAVSDLEALSIYLSLYSLVSEDFIS
;
A
#
# COMPACT_ATOMS: atom_id res chain seq x y z
N MET A 1 17.31 -57.32 36.09
CA MET A 1 16.27 -56.26 36.11
C MET A 1 16.92 -54.95 36.54
N LYS A 2 17.37 -54.10 35.60
CA LYS A 2 17.77 -52.71 35.87
C LYS A 2 17.41 -51.88 34.63
N THR A 3 16.37 -51.07 34.77
CA THR A 3 15.74 -50.28 33.72
C THR A 3 16.59 -49.05 33.41
N PHE A 4 17.05 -48.90 32.17
CA PHE A 4 17.72 -47.67 31.71
C PHE A 4 16.67 -46.62 31.35
N VAL A 5 16.54 -45.59 32.19
CA VAL A 5 15.68 -44.44 31.90
C VAL A 5 16.42 -43.52 30.94
N LYS A 6 15.95 -43.45 29.69
CA LYS A 6 16.39 -42.46 28.70
C LYS A 6 15.81 -41.09 29.09
N VAL A 7 16.66 -40.16 29.51
CA VAL A 7 16.27 -38.75 29.67
C VAL A 7 16.45 -38.06 28.32
N LEU A 8 15.33 -37.80 27.65
CA LEU A 8 15.28 -37.00 26.43
C LEU A 8 15.21 -35.52 26.84
N ILE A 9 16.33 -34.80 26.72
CA ILE A 9 16.38 -33.35 26.91
C ILE A 9 15.90 -32.70 25.62
N ILE A 10 14.66 -32.19 25.62
CA ILE A 10 14.13 -31.37 24.52
C ILE A 10 14.59 -29.94 24.75
N THR A 11 15.67 -29.54 24.08
CA THR A 11 16.11 -28.14 24.05
C THR A 11 15.19 -27.37 23.09
N ILE A 12 14.25 -26.60 23.64
CA ILE A 12 13.44 -25.66 22.85
C ILE A 12 14.34 -24.47 22.50
N LEU A 13 14.73 -24.38 21.22
CA LEU A 13 15.43 -23.22 20.68
C LEU A 13 14.44 -22.04 20.59
N VAL A 14 14.44 -21.18 21.60
CA VAL A 14 13.70 -19.90 21.54
C VAL A 14 14.48 -18.97 20.62
N LEU A 15 14.15 -18.99 19.33
CA LEU A 15 14.61 -17.96 18.40
C LEU A 15 14.02 -16.62 18.87
N PRO A 16 14.82 -15.59 19.16
CA PRO A 16 14.28 -14.28 19.42
C PRO A 16 13.54 -13.84 18.14
N ALA A 17 12.22 -13.69 18.24
CA ALA A 17 11.46 -12.98 17.24
C ALA A 17 11.97 -11.54 17.27
N VAL A 18 12.93 -11.24 16.40
CA VAL A 18 13.38 -9.87 16.17
C VAL A 18 12.20 -9.17 15.50
N GLY A 19 11.27 -8.68 16.32
CA GLY A 19 10.22 -7.79 15.87
C GLY A 19 10.91 -6.61 15.22
N ARG A 20 10.90 -6.56 13.89
CA ARG A 20 11.32 -5.36 13.18
C ARG A 20 10.33 -4.28 13.58
N ALA A 21 10.75 -3.37 14.46
CA ALA A 21 10.07 -2.10 14.59
C ALA A 21 10.21 -1.43 13.22
N PHE A 22 9.16 -1.48 12.41
CA PHE A 22 9.10 -0.76 11.15
C PHE A 22 9.04 0.71 11.52
N ALA A 23 10.19 1.39 11.49
CA ALA A 23 10.24 2.82 11.68
C ALA A 23 9.57 3.51 10.48
N VAL A 24 8.95 4.67 10.72
CA VAL A 24 8.58 5.58 9.64
C VAL A 24 9.86 5.92 8.87
N PRO A 25 9.96 5.64 7.56
CA PRO A 25 11.15 5.98 6.80
C PRO A 25 11.33 7.50 6.76
N SER A 26 12.57 7.94 6.61
CA SER A 26 12.87 9.36 6.41
C SER A 26 12.20 9.89 5.12
N THR A 27 12.13 9.03 4.09
CA THR A 27 11.61 9.33 2.77
C THR A 27 10.86 8.12 2.23
N TYR A 28 9.62 8.32 1.80
CA TYR A 28 8.88 7.29 1.06
C TYR A 28 9.32 7.23 -0.40
N THR A 29 9.53 6.02 -0.89
CA THR A 29 9.78 5.70 -2.31
C THR A 29 8.81 4.61 -2.74
N ASN A 30 8.65 4.39 -4.04
CA ASN A 30 7.77 3.32 -4.55
C ASN A 30 8.18 1.92 -4.06
N GLU A 31 9.47 1.70 -3.83
CA GLU A 31 10.01 0.41 -3.36
C GLU A 31 9.72 0.16 -1.88
N ASN A 32 9.69 1.22 -1.07
CA ASN A 32 9.59 1.12 0.37
C ASN A 32 8.18 1.40 0.92
N PHE A 33 7.33 2.12 0.17
CA PHE A 33 6.05 2.63 0.70
C PHE A 33 5.15 1.51 1.23
N SER A 34 4.99 0.43 0.46
CA SER A 34 4.12 -0.70 0.82
C SER A 34 4.71 -1.64 1.88
N ASN A 35 6.02 -1.57 2.12
CA ASN A 35 6.75 -2.49 2.99
C ASN A 35 7.29 -1.83 4.27
N SER A 36 7.02 -0.54 4.45
CA SER A 36 7.40 0.25 5.61
C SER A 36 6.18 0.58 6.46
N PHE A 37 6.40 1.14 7.64
CA PHE A 37 5.29 1.66 8.44
C PHE A 37 4.79 2.96 7.81
N GLN A 38 3.48 3.04 7.55
CA GLN A 38 2.85 4.24 7.02
C GLN A 38 2.60 5.24 8.13
N ASP A 39 3.16 6.43 7.95
CA ASP A 39 3.00 7.54 8.86
C ASP A 39 1.54 8.02 8.87
N LYS A 40 1.03 8.35 10.05
CA LYS A 40 -0.37 8.71 10.22
C LYS A 40 -0.61 10.11 9.66
N PRO A 41 -1.75 10.35 8.98
CA PRO A 41 -2.17 11.71 8.65
C PRO A 41 -2.43 12.52 9.93
N LEU A 42 -1.81 13.69 10.05
CA LEU A 42 -2.08 14.66 11.11
C LEU A 42 -3.22 15.61 10.70
N THR A 43 -3.15 16.11 9.46
CA THR A 43 -4.18 16.95 8.85
C THR A 43 -4.41 16.52 7.41
N PHE A 44 -5.64 16.70 6.92
CA PHE A 44 -5.94 16.61 5.51
C PHE A 44 -7.11 17.52 5.17
N SER A 45 -7.15 17.98 3.94
CA SER A 45 -8.22 18.82 3.41
C SER A 45 -8.55 18.40 1.99
N LYS A 46 -9.76 18.78 1.55
CA LYS A 46 -10.29 18.45 0.23
C LYS A 46 -10.67 19.74 -0.49
N THR A 47 -10.29 19.88 -1.76
CA THR A 47 -10.72 20.98 -2.62
C THR A 47 -12.06 20.68 -3.31
N ALA A 48 -12.63 21.69 -3.98
CA ALA A 48 -13.84 21.53 -4.79
C ALA A 48 -13.63 20.49 -5.93
N ASP A 49 -12.43 20.40 -6.47
CA ASP A 49 -12.07 19.51 -7.59
C ASP A 49 -11.71 18.08 -7.14
N ASN A 50 -12.09 17.67 -5.93
CA ASN A 50 -11.74 16.37 -5.35
C ASN A 50 -10.23 16.09 -5.23
N VAL A 51 -9.41 17.15 -5.15
CA VAL A 51 -8.00 17.02 -4.75
C VAL A 51 -7.96 16.93 -3.23
N PHE A 52 -7.20 15.98 -2.70
CA PHE A 52 -6.87 15.90 -1.29
C PHE A 52 -5.41 16.28 -1.10
N TYR A 53 -5.12 16.97 -0.02
CA TYR A 53 -3.76 17.25 0.42
C TYR A 53 -3.71 17.21 1.94
N GLY A 54 -2.55 16.90 2.50
CA GLY A 54 -2.40 16.79 3.93
C GLY A 54 -0.95 16.69 4.36
N VAL A 55 -0.78 16.58 5.67
CA VAL A 55 0.52 16.46 6.33
C VAL A 55 0.44 15.31 7.33
N THR A 56 1.49 14.50 7.43
CA THR A 56 1.59 13.39 8.38
C THR A 56 2.13 13.83 9.76
N GLU A 57 2.10 12.94 10.76
CA GLU A 57 2.65 13.22 12.10
C GLU A 57 4.17 13.52 12.06
N SER A 58 4.92 12.89 11.15
CA SER A 58 6.34 13.23 10.91
C SER A 58 6.58 14.44 10.00
N GLY A 59 5.51 15.11 9.54
CA GLY A 59 5.60 16.33 8.75
C GLY A 59 5.71 16.14 7.23
N LYS A 60 5.49 14.92 6.71
CA LYS A 60 5.53 14.66 5.26
C LYS A 60 4.26 15.17 4.60
N ILE A 61 4.39 15.81 3.46
CA ILE A 61 3.26 16.31 2.67
C ILE A 61 2.82 15.20 1.72
N PHE A 62 1.51 14.96 1.67
CA PHE A 62 0.92 14.07 0.68
C PHE A 62 -0.19 14.75 -0.10
N THR A 63 -0.40 14.29 -1.32
CA THR A 63 -1.45 14.76 -2.21
C THR A 63 -2.14 13.59 -2.91
N GLN A 64 -3.44 13.70 -3.14
CA GLN A 64 -4.22 12.80 -3.97
C GLN A 64 -5.03 13.60 -5.00
N THR A 65 -4.62 13.55 -6.26
CA THR A 65 -5.24 14.29 -7.36
C THR A 65 -6.05 13.36 -8.25
N PRO A 66 -7.29 13.70 -8.65
CA PRO A 66 -7.99 12.93 -9.67
C PRO A 66 -7.21 12.96 -10.99
N VAL A 67 -7.13 11.81 -11.66
CA VAL A 67 -6.60 11.70 -13.04
C VAL A 67 -7.76 11.82 -14.02
N ILE A 68 -8.81 11.03 -13.78
CA ILE A 68 -10.13 11.16 -14.42
C ILE A 68 -11.17 10.98 -13.31
N SER A 69 -12.11 11.92 -13.23
CA SER A 69 -13.19 11.93 -12.25
C SER A 69 -14.55 11.88 -12.96
N THR A 70 -14.85 10.79 -13.64
CA THR A 70 -16.23 10.50 -14.06
C THR A 70 -16.86 9.54 -13.06
N ILE A 71 -18.20 9.52 -12.97
CA ILE A 71 -18.94 8.61 -12.08
C ILE A 71 -18.52 7.14 -12.26
N SER A 72 -18.11 6.75 -13.46
CA SER A 72 -17.71 5.38 -13.82
C SER A 72 -16.21 5.10 -13.70
N VAL A 73 -15.37 6.14 -13.57
CA VAL A 73 -13.91 6.02 -13.49
C VAL A 73 -13.44 6.74 -12.24
N ARG A 74 -13.05 5.96 -11.22
CA ARG A 74 -12.43 6.48 -10.00
C ARG A 74 -10.94 6.19 -10.05
N LEU A 75 -10.17 7.11 -10.61
CA LEU A 75 -8.72 7.02 -10.71
C LEU A 75 -8.08 8.28 -10.14
N HIS A 76 -7.27 8.10 -9.09
CA HIS A 76 -6.51 9.17 -8.46
C HIS A 76 -5.02 8.83 -8.46
N ARG A 77 -4.17 9.84 -8.62
CA ARG A 77 -2.74 9.75 -8.35
C ARG A 77 -2.50 10.18 -6.91
N PHE A 78 -1.77 9.38 -6.16
CA PHE A 78 -1.31 9.67 -4.81
C PHE A 78 0.19 9.88 -4.83
N SER A 79 0.66 10.91 -4.11
CA SER A 79 2.07 11.24 -3.97
C SER A 79 2.40 11.59 -2.52
N ILE A 80 3.53 11.09 -2.02
CA ILE A 80 4.14 11.44 -0.73
C ILE A 80 5.65 11.24 -0.85
N ASP A 81 6.43 12.26 -0.51
CA ASP A 81 7.87 12.29 -0.81
C ASP A 81 8.15 11.90 -2.28
N ASP A 82 8.96 10.86 -2.51
CA ASP A 82 9.31 10.33 -3.84
C ASP A 82 8.37 9.20 -4.29
N ALA A 83 7.47 8.73 -3.43
CA ALA A 83 6.50 7.70 -3.79
C ALA A 83 5.34 8.31 -4.59
N THR A 84 5.04 7.70 -5.74
CA THR A 84 3.88 8.04 -6.57
C THR A 84 3.24 6.76 -7.11
N PHE A 85 1.95 6.60 -6.82
CA PHE A 85 1.13 5.47 -7.27
C PHE A 85 -0.30 5.91 -7.51
N TYR A 86 -1.10 5.02 -8.10
CA TYR A 86 -2.49 5.29 -8.45
C TYR A 86 -3.42 4.49 -7.58
N ILE A 87 -4.50 5.13 -7.13
CA ILE A 87 -5.56 4.56 -6.31
C ILE A 87 -6.83 4.55 -7.15
N SER A 88 -7.49 3.40 -7.19
CA SER A 88 -8.76 3.23 -7.86
C SER A 88 -9.71 2.35 -7.07
N ASN A 89 -10.97 2.27 -7.53
CA ASN A 89 -11.92 1.27 -7.02
C ASN A 89 -11.55 -0.18 -7.37
N LYS A 90 -10.48 -0.41 -8.14
CA LYS A 90 -9.94 -1.74 -8.48
C LYS A 90 -8.64 -2.07 -7.74
N GLY A 91 -8.24 -1.21 -6.79
CA GLY A 91 -7.00 -1.36 -6.04
C GLY A 91 -5.96 -0.30 -6.41
N THR A 92 -4.73 -0.53 -5.94
CA THR A 92 -3.59 0.36 -6.09
C THR A 92 -2.56 -0.21 -7.06
N PHE A 93 -1.99 0.61 -7.92
CA PHE A 93 -0.97 0.20 -8.88
C PHE A 93 -0.02 1.35 -9.23
N THR A 94 1.14 1.03 -9.77
CA THR A 94 2.12 2.01 -10.26
C THR A 94 2.01 2.18 -11.77
N ALA A 95 2.29 3.38 -12.26
CA ALA A 95 2.43 3.67 -13.69
C ALA A 95 3.38 4.86 -13.87
N VAL A 96 4.05 4.95 -15.01
CA VAL A 96 4.99 6.03 -15.31
C VAL A 96 4.30 7.33 -15.75
N SER A 97 3.01 7.24 -16.11
CA SER A 97 2.21 8.39 -16.54
C SER A 97 0.72 8.20 -16.26
N ASP A 98 -0.02 9.30 -16.24
CA ASP A 98 -1.48 9.30 -16.10
C ASP A 98 -2.17 8.52 -17.24
N LEU A 99 -1.61 8.56 -18.45
CA LEU A 99 -2.14 7.82 -19.61
C LEU A 99 -1.95 6.32 -19.45
N GLU A 100 -0.77 5.89 -18.99
CA GLU A 100 -0.54 4.48 -18.70
C GLU A 100 -1.42 4.01 -17.54
N ALA A 101 -1.57 4.83 -16.49
CA ALA A 101 -2.46 4.50 -15.38
C ALA A 101 -3.91 4.31 -15.82
N LEU A 102 -4.39 5.14 -16.74
CA LEU A 102 -5.70 4.99 -17.35
C LEU A 102 -5.80 3.71 -18.18
N SER A 103 -4.78 3.39 -18.97
CA SER A 103 -4.73 2.15 -19.76
C SER A 103 -4.82 0.91 -18.87
N ILE A 104 -4.05 0.87 -17.77
CA ILE A 104 -4.11 -0.20 -16.76
C ILE A 104 -5.50 -0.26 -16.11
N TYR A 105 -6.06 0.89 -15.70
CA TYR A 105 -7.38 0.91 -15.10
C TYR A 105 -8.46 0.32 -16.03
N LEU A 106 -8.41 0.65 -17.32
CA LEU A 106 -9.38 0.18 -18.31
C LEU A 106 -9.21 -1.32 -18.60
N SER A 107 -7.98 -1.84 -18.65
CA SER A 107 -7.73 -3.28 -18.85
C SER A 107 -8.22 -4.12 -17.67
N LEU A 108 -8.16 -3.59 -16.45
CA LEU A 108 -8.77 -4.22 -15.27
C LEU A 108 -10.31 -4.27 -15.35
N TYR A 109 -10.96 -3.60 -16.32
CA TYR A 109 -12.43 -3.65 -16.50
C TYR A 109 -12.86 -4.88 -17.31
N SER A 110 -12.02 -5.38 -18.21
CA SER A 110 -12.38 -6.46 -19.13
C SER A 110 -12.33 -7.85 -18.50
N LEU A 111 -11.76 -7.99 -17.30
CA LEU A 111 -11.58 -9.28 -16.63
C LEU A 111 -12.79 -9.74 -15.78
N VAL A 112 -13.84 -8.91 -15.65
CA VAL A 112 -15.02 -9.24 -14.82
C VAL A 112 -16.24 -9.61 -15.68
N SER A 113 -16.18 -9.40 -17.01
CA SER A 113 -17.33 -9.66 -17.90
C SER A 113 -17.38 -11.05 -18.53
N GLU A 114 -16.37 -11.91 -18.32
CA GLU A 114 -16.39 -13.26 -18.90
C GLU A 114 -17.00 -14.35 -17.99
N ASP A 115 -17.17 -14.08 -16.69
CA ASP A 115 -17.68 -15.08 -15.74
C ASP A 115 -19.22 -15.11 -15.58
N PHE A 116 -19.97 -14.35 -16.39
CA PHE A 116 -21.44 -14.24 -16.28
C PHE A 116 -22.23 -14.97 -17.37
N ILE A 117 -21.60 -15.84 -18.15
CA ILE A 117 -22.29 -16.71 -19.11
C ILE A 117 -21.86 -18.17 -18.90
N SER A 118 -22.46 -18.83 -17.91
CA SER A 118 -22.61 -20.30 -17.88
C SER A 118 -23.88 -20.68 -17.13
#